data_AF-A0A543A7D9-F1
#
_entry.id   AF-A0A543A7D9-F1
#
_cell.length_a   1.000
_cell.length_b   1.000
_cell.length_c   1.000
_cell.angle_alpha   90.00
_cell.angle_beta   90.00
_cell.angle_gamma   90.00
#
_symmetry.space_group_name_H-M   'P 1'
#
loop_
_entity.id
_entity.type
_entity.pdbx_description
1 polymer ?
#
loop_
_entity_poly.entity_id
_entity_poly.type
_entity_poly.pdbx_seq_one_letter_code
_entity_poly.pdbx_strand_id
1 'polypeptide(L)'
;MASFVPSSPETVEDQRLYTQARLVEVECLDCLARVGVKKNSEHQTSVQWTAQAQAQCPDLVRRKQAADGGRLIHAGCPRLAASIEAAVADGRIQIGAEDGY
;
A
#
# COMPACT_ATOMS: atom_id res chain seq x y z
N MET A 1 -5.53 0.96 -22.29
CA MET A 1 -6.72 1.85 -22.29
C MET A 1 -7.60 1.44 -21.13
N ALA A 2 -7.84 2.34 -20.17
CA ALA A 2 -8.77 2.05 -19.08
C ALA A 2 -10.18 2.01 -19.66
N SER A 3 -10.81 0.84 -19.65
CA SER A 3 -12.13 0.64 -20.27
C SER A 3 -13.27 1.32 -19.50
N PHE A 4 -12.99 1.74 -18.25
CA PHE A 4 -13.93 2.43 -17.36
C PHE A 4 -13.19 3.55 -16.64
N VAL A 5 -13.21 4.75 -17.23
CA VAL A 5 -12.80 5.98 -16.54
C VAL A 5 -14.08 6.67 -16.09
N PRO A 6 -14.34 6.80 -14.78
CA PRO A 6 -15.51 7.52 -14.30
C PRO A 6 -15.44 8.97 -14.79
N SER A 7 -16.52 9.44 -15.43
CA SER A 7 -16.61 10.78 -16.01
C SER A 7 -17.41 11.75 -15.15
N SER A 8 -18.21 11.25 -14.21
CA SER A 8 -18.92 12.09 -13.24
C SER A 8 -17.97 12.54 -12.13
N PRO A 9 -18.01 13.83 -11.74
CA PRO A 9 -17.14 14.35 -10.69
C PRO A 9 -17.40 13.67 -9.34
N GLU A 10 -18.64 13.30 -9.05
CA GLU A 10 -19.03 12.60 -7.82
C GLU A 10 -18.41 11.20 -7.74
N THR A 11 -18.38 10.44 -8.84
CA THR A 11 -17.77 9.10 -8.86
C THR A 11 -16.24 9.17 -8.81
N VAL A 12 -15.63 10.21 -9.40
CA VAL A 12 -14.19 10.44 -9.27
C VAL A 12 -13.81 10.77 -7.82
N GLU A 13 -14.63 11.57 -7.13
CA GLU A 13 -14.39 11.90 -5.72
C GLU A 13 -14.59 10.70 -4.81
N ASP A 14 -15.66 9.94 -5.01
CA ASP A 14 -15.92 8.68 -4.31
C ASP A 14 -14.74 7.70 -4.47
N GLN A 15 -14.24 7.54 -5.70
CA GLN A 15 -13.05 6.74 -5.97
C GLN A 15 -11.82 7.23 -5.19
N ARG A 16 -11.58 8.55 -5.15
CA ARG A 16 -10.46 9.11 -4.38
C ARG A 16 -10.62 8.84 -2.88
N LEU A 17 -11.82 9.02 -2.35
CA LEU A 17 -12.10 8.75 -0.94
C LEU A 17 -11.77 7.30 -0.59
N TYR A 18 -12.26 6.33 -1.36
CA TYR A 18 -12.01 4.92 -1.06
C TYR A 18 -10.58 4.44 -1.36
N THR A 19 -9.91 5.01 -2.36
CA THR A 19 -8.60 4.51 -2.81
C THR A 19 -7.41 5.27 -2.26
N GLN A 20 -7.61 6.49 -1.76
CA GLN A 20 -6.53 7.39 -1.36
C GLN A 20 -6.73 8.02 0.02
N ALA A 21 -7.96 8.13 0.53
CA ALA A 21 -8.17 8.77 1.82
C ALA A 21 -7.49 7.99 2.93
N ARG A 22 -6.90 8.74 3.87
CA ARG A 22 -6.28 8.24 5.11
C ARG A 22 -5.14 7.23 4.90
N LEU A 23 -4.60 7.12 3.68
CA LEU A 23 -3.32 6.46 3.46
C LEU A 23 -2.20 7.38 3.95
N VAL A 24 -1.34 6.82 4.78
CA VAL A 24 -0.08 7.46 5.19
C VAL A 24 1.02 6.94 4.29
N GLU A 25 1.77 7.83 3.65
CA GLU A 25 2.94 7.44 2.89
C GLU A 25 4.04 6.94 3.85
N VAL A 26 4.51 5.71 3.61
CA VAL A 26 5.60 5.10 4.36
C VAL A 26 6.69 4.70 3.38
N GLU A 27 7.91 5.10 3.69
CA GLU A 27 9.09 4.69 2.97
C GLU A 27 9.74 3.49 3.70
N CYS A 28 10.06 2.44 2.95
CA CYS A 28 10.83 1.33 3.50
C CYS A 28 12.25 1.80 3.82
N LEU A 29 12.71 1.58 5.06
CA LEU A 29 14.04 2.03 5.51
C LEU A 29 15.22 1.35 4.79
N ASP A 30 14.97 0.32 3.98
CA ASP A 30 16.01 -0.41 3.26
C ASP A 30 16.00 -0.20 1.75
N CYS A 31 14.84 -0.39 1.11
CA CYS A 31 14.73 -0.26 -0.35
C CYS A 31 14.19 1.10 -0.80
N LEU A 32 13.84 1.98 0.15
CA LEU A 32 13.27 3.31 -0.10
C LEU A 32 11.99 3.29 -0.96
N ALA A 33 11.33 2.13 -1.04
CA ALA A 33 10.06 1.99 -1.73
C ALA A 33 8.98 2.74 -0.94
N ARG A 34 8.25 3.62 -1.62
CA ARG A 34 7.16 4.42 -1.04
C ARG A 34 5.81 3.78 -1.28
N VAL A 35 5.11 3.48 -0.20
CA VAL A 35 3.80 2.81 -0.24
C VAL A 35 2.78 3.62 0.55
N GLY A 36 1.52 3.53 0.14
CA GLY A 36 0.41 4.02 0.95
C GLY A 36 0.03 2.97 1.98
N VAL A 37 -0.01 3.33 3.26
CA VAL A 37 -0.32 2.39 4.34
C VAL A 37 -1.50 2.91 5.16
N LYS A 38 -2.42 2.01 5.46
CA LYS A 38 -3.54 2.26 6.36
C LYS A 38 -3.70 1.11 7.33
N LYS A 39 -3.74 1.42 8.63
CA LYS A 39 -3.93 0.43 9.68
C LYS A 39 -5.38 0.45 10.14
N ASN A 40 -6.17 -0.51 9.64
CA ASN A 40 -7.60 -0.62 9.97
C ASN A 40 -7.80 -1.17 11.39
N SER A 41 -6.90 -2.04 11.85
CA SER A 41 -6.86 -2.54 13.23
C SER A 41 -5.44 -2.91 13.62
N GLU A 42 -5.24 -3.33 14.87
CA GLU A 42 -3.95 -3.83 15.37
C GLU A 42 -3.37 -4.98 14.54
N HIS A 43 -4.24 -5.82 13.96
CA HIS A 43 -3.85 -6.99 13.15
C HIS A 43 -4.07 -6.81 11.65
N GLN A 44 -4.83 -5.79 11.22
CA GLN A 44 -5.16 -5.57 9.83
C GLN A 44 -4.53 -4.29 9.28
N THR A 45 -3.59 -4.47 8.36
CA THR A 45 -2.93 -3.37 7.64
C THR A 45 -3.18 -3.51 6.14
N SER A 46 -3.75 -2.47 5.53
CA SER A 46 -3.83 -2.32 4.08
C SER A 46 -2.58 -1.61 3.57
N VAL A 47 -1.90 -2.20 2.59
CA VAL A 47 -0.73 -1.61 1.95
C VAL A 47 -1.00 -1.48 0.45
N GLN A 48 -0.99 -0.25 -0.04
CA GLN A 48 -1.14 0.06 -1.45
C GLN A 48 0.22 0.22 -2.11
N TRP A 49 0.50 -0.66 -3.05
CA TRP A 49 1.74 -0.69 -3.80
C TRP A 49 1.57 -0.03 -5.17
N THR A 50 2.35 1.02 -5.42
CA THR A 50 2.48 1.59 -6.77
C THR A 50 3.40 0.73 -7.63
N ALA A 51 3.29 0.84 -8.95
CA ALA A 51 4.18 0.13 -9.87
C ALA A 51 5.67 0.50 -9.64
N GLN A 52 5.93 1.77 -9.30
CA GLN A 52 7.27 2.25 -8.96
C GLN A 52 7.79 1.60 -7.68
N ALA A 53 6.99 1.56 -6.62
CA ALA A 53 7.38 0.93 -5.36
C ALA A 53 7.68 -0.56 -5.51
N GLN A 54 6.89 -1.26 -6.34
CA GLN A 54 7.12 -2.67 -6.66
C GLN A 54 8.45 -2.88 -7.41
N ALA A 55 8.79 -1.98 -8.33
CA ALA A 55 10.05 -2.03 -9.09
C ALA A 55 11.28 -1.68 -8.23
N GLN A 56 11.12 -0.80 -7.23
CA GLN A 56 12.18 -0.40 -6.32
C GLN A 56 12.55 -1.49 -5.29
N CYS A 57 11.60 -2.36 -4.93
CA CYS A 57 11.83 -3.37 -3.90
C CYS A 57 12.51 -4.63 -4.48
N PRO A 58 13.79 -4.91 -4.15
CA PRO A 58 14.54 -6.02 -4.75
C PRO A 58 13.93 -7.39 -4.43
N ASP A 59 13.35 -7.54 -3.23
CA ASP A 59 12.69 -8.77 -2.79
C ASP A 59 11.42 -9.06 -3.61
N LEU A 60 10.60 -8.04 -3.92
CA LEU A 60 9.44 -8.19 -4.79
C LEU A 60 9.84 -8.50 -6.23
N VAL A 61 10.88 -7.82 -6.75
CA VAL A 61 11.41 -8.09 -8.09
C VAL A 61 11.90 -9.54 -8.19
N ARG A 62 12.68 -10.01 -7.21
CA ARG A 62 13.18 -11.39 -7.14
C ARG A 62 12.03 -12.40 -7.08
N ARG A 63 11.03 -12.16 -6.23
CA ARG A 63 9.85 -13.05 -6.12
C ARG A 63 9.04 -13.08 -7.40
N LYS A 64 8.91 -11.95 -8.08
CA LYS A 64 8.19 -11.86 -9.37
C LYS A 64 8.89 -12.65 -10.46
N GLN A 65 10.22 -12.62 -10.49
CA GLN A 65 11.03 -13.44 -11.40
C GLN A 65 10.93 -14.93 -11.06
N ALA A 66 11.01 -15.28 -9.77
CA ALA A 66 10.93 -16.67 -9.31
C ALA A 66 9.54 -17.30 -9.48
N ALA A 67 8.48 -16.49 -9.53
CA ALA A 67 7.12 -16.97 -9.71
C ALA A 67 6.82 -17.45 -11.15
N ASP A 68 7.71 -17.25 -12.13
CA ASP A 68 7.58 -17.68 -13.54
C ASP A 68 6.18 -17.39 -14.14
N GLY A 69 5.64 -16.19 -13.86
CA GLY A 69 4.29 -15.78 -14.30
C GLY A 69 3.12 -16.27 -13.43
N GLY A 70 3.39 -17.05 -12.38
CA GLY A 70 2.43 -17.44 -11.35
C GLY A 70 2.01 -16.27 -10.44
N ARG A 71 0.91 -16.46 -9.70
CA ARG A 71 0.43 -15.48 -8.71
C ARG A 71 1.50 -15.26 -7.65
N LEU A 72 2.03 -14.04 -7.57
CA LEU A 72 2.83 -13.58 -6.44
C LEU A 72 2.04 -13.81 -5.15
N ILE A 73 2.56 -14.65 -4.25
CA ILE A 73 2.00 -14.78 -2.91
C ILE A 73 2.21 -13.42 -2.23
N HIS A 74 1.10 -12.79 -1.84
CA HIS A 74 0.97 -11.41 -1.35
C HIS A 74 1.71 -11.09 -0.04
N ALA A 75 2.69 -11.91 0.35
CA ALA A 75 3.61 -11.56 1.43
C ALA A 75 4.39 -10.32 0.99
N GLY A 76 4.08 -9.18 1.61
CA GLY A 76 4.81 -7.94 1.41
C GLY A 76 6.29 -8.09 1.78
N CYS A 77 7.08 -7.06 1.46
CA CYS A 77 8.47 -7.00 1.90
C CYS A 77 8.50 -7.06 3.46
N PRO A 78 9.20 -8.02 4.08
CA PRO A 78 9.24 -8.13 5.54
C PRO A 78 9.88 -6.89 6.19
N ARG A 79 10.82 -6.24 5.48
CA ARG A 79 11.47 -5.00 5.92
C ARG A 79 10.52 -3.81 5.90
N LEU A 80 9.57 -3.80 4.95
CA LEU A 80 8.50 -2.81 4.94
C LEU A 80 7.58 -3.01 6.14
N ALA A 81 7.22 -4.24 6.49
CA ALA A 81 6.39 -4.50 7.66
C ALA A 81 7.02 -3.93 8.94
N ALA A 82 8.33 -4.11 9.13
CA ALA A 82 9.05 -3.49 10.24
C ALA A 82 9.04 -1.95 10.19
N SER A 83 9.15 -1.36 9.00
CA SER A 83 9.07 0.10 8.81
C SER A 83 7.67 0.64 9.14
N ILE A 84 6.62 -0.12 8.80
CA ILE A 84 5.23 0.20 9.14
C ILE A 84 5.01 0.15 10.65
N GLU A 85 5.46 -0.91 11.32
CA GLU A 85 5.34 -1.03 12.78
C GLU A 85 6.08 0.10 13.49
N ALA A 86 7.27 0.50 13.01
CA ALA A 86 7.97 1.66 13.52
C ALA A 86 7.19 2.96 13.32
N ALA A 87 6.56 3.16 12.16
CA ALA A 87 5.73 4.33 11.89
C ALA A 87 4.43 4.35 12.73
N VAL A 88 3.89 3.18 13.08
CA VAL A 88 2.77 3.07 14.03
C VAL A 88 3.23 3.43 15.45
N ALA A 89 4.39 2.91 15.88
CA ALA A 89 4.95 3.20 17.20
C ALA A 89 5.31 4.68 17.37
N ASP A 90 5.74 5.34 16.30
CA ASP A 90 6.02 6.78 16.24
C ASP A 90 4.75 7.64 16.15
N GLY A 91 3.57 7.01 16.03
CA GLY A 91 2.28 7.71 15.90
C GLY A 91 2.02 8.32 14.53
N ARG A 92 2.89 8.09 13.53
CA ARG A 92 2.71 8.53 12.15
C ARG A 92 1.55 7.82 11.45
N ILE A 93 1.30 6.55 11.79
CA ILE A 93 0.16 5.79 11.29
C ILE A 93 -0.82 5.58 12.44
N GLN A 94 -2.02 6.13 12.30
CA GLN A 94 -3.09 5.92 13.26
C GLN A 94 -3.73 4.54 13.05
N ILE A 95 -3.91 3.79 14.14
CA ILE A 95 -4.67 2.54 14.16
C ILE A 95 -6.15 2.88 14.25
N GLY A 96 -6.99 2.16 13.49
CA GLY A 96 -8.43 2.40 13.51
C GLY A 96 -8.77 3.59 12.64
N ALA A 97 -8.16 3.69 11.45
CA ALA A 97 -8.66 4.54 10.40
C ALA A 97 -10.03 3.98 9.93
N GLU A 98 -11.07 4.19 10.74
CA GLU A 98 -12.45 3.96 10.38
C GLU A 98 -12.70 4.80 9.12
N ASP A 99 -13.02 4.14 8.02
CA ASP A 99 -13.65 4.81 6.88
C ASP A 99 -15.03 5.22 7.38
N GLY A 100 -15.09 6.38 8.05
CA GLY A 100 -16.33 6.95 8.55
C GLY A 100 -17.25 7.21 7.36
N TYR A 101 -18.14 6.26 7.12
CA TYR A 101 -19.30 6.37 6.25
C TYR A 101 -20.53 5.99 7.06
#